data_AF-A0A667XA52-F1
#
_entry.id   AF-A0A667XA52-F1
#
_cell.length_a   1.000
_cell.length_b   1.000
_cell.length_c   1.000
_cell.angle_alpha   90.00
_cell.angle_beta   90.00
_cell.angle_gamma   90.00
#
_symmetry.space_group_name_H-M   'P 1'
#
loop_
_entity.id
_entity.type
_entity.pdbx_description
1 polymer ?
#
loop_
_entity_poly.entity_id
_entity_poly.type
_entity_poly.pdbx_seq_one_letter_code
_entity_poly.pdbx_strand_id
1 'polypeptide(L)'
;MNWSDEIAATAQAWVDKCILSHGPVSTRMLEGYAMGENLFFASAPHMWTDVINAWHSEVENYQYPNGSTNGKAIGHYTQVVWYSSYKVGCGAKLCPGNIYFYGCHYYRAGNFRTVAPYKAGPPCASCPNSCENKLCNNPCPYINRFRNCPALKKQHGCSNTLVYAWCPAECKCNNEIIAVG
;
A
#
# COMPACT_ATOMS: atom_id res chain seq x y z
N MET A 1 -6.56 -8.55 1.90
CA MET A 1 -5.29 -8.44 1.15
C MET A 1 -4.99 -9.82 0.58
N ASN A 2 -4.56 -9.92 -0.68
CA ASN A 2 -4.33 -11.18 -1.38
C ASN A 2 -2.86 -11.30 -1.80
N TRP A 3 -2.33 -12.52 -1.82
CA TRP A 3 -0.99 -12.78 -2.35
C TRP A 3 -0.94 -12.56 -3.87
N SER A 4 0.21 -12.16 -4.40
CA SER A 4 0.48 -12.06 -5.82
C SER A 4 1.90 -12.50 -6.13
N ASP A 5 2.03 -13.55 -6.95
CA ASP A 5 3.33 -14.09 -7.36
C ASP A 5 4.15 -13.10 -8.18
N GLU A 6 3.49 -12.29 -9.02
CA GLU A 6 4.14 -11.22 -9.78
C GLU A 6 4.77 -10.17 -8.86
N ILE A 7 4.03 -9.72 -7.84
CA ILE A 7 4.56 -8.78 -6.84
C ILE A 7 5.69 -9.43 -6.04
N ALA A 8 5.54 -10.70 -5.67
CA ALA A 8 6.56 -11.44 -4.93
C ALA A 8 7.86 -11.56 -5.73
N ALA A 9 7.78 -11.81 -7.03
CA ALA A 9 8.93 -11.81 -7.93
C ALA A 9 9.64 -10.45 -7.94
N THR A 10 8.89 -9.33 -7.95
CA THR A 10 9.52 -8.00 -7.87
C THR A 10 10.18 -7.73 -6.51
N ALA A 11 9.57 -8.15 -5.41
CA ALA A 11 10.13 -8.01 -4.07
C ALA A 11 11.38 -8.86 -3.90
N GLN A 12 11.35 -10.11 -4.38
CA GLN A 12 12.50 -11.01 -4.38
C GLN A 12 13.66 -10.43 -5.20
N ALA A 13 13.38 -9.92 -6.41
CA ALA A 13 14.38 -9.28 -7.25
C ALA A 13 15.02 -8.04 -6.60
N TRP A 14 14.31 -7.36 -5.70
CA TRP A 14 14.89 -6.27 -4.91
C TRP A 14 15.81 -6.79 -3.81
N VAL A 15 15.33 -7.71 -2.97
CA VAL A 15 16.15 -8.22 -1.84
C VAL A 15 17.36 -9.02 -2.31
N ASP A 16 17.32 -9.64 -3.49
CA ASP A 16 18.45 -10.33 -4.11
C ASP A 16 19.64 -9.40 -4.39
N LYS A 17 19.41 -8.08 -4.50
CA LYS A 17 20.49 -7.10 -4.66
C LYS A 17 21.30 -6.88 -3.40
N CYS A 18 20.78 -7.27 -2.23
CA CYS A 18 21.41 -7.06 -0.93
C CYS A 18 21.80 -5.59 -0.65
N ILE A 19 21.00 -4.66 -1.18
CA ILE A 19 21.08 -3.24 -0.86
C ILE A 19 20.09 -2.99 0.27
N LEU A 20 20.59 -2.81 1.50
CA LEU A 20 19.78 -2.66 2.72
C LEU A 20 19.10 -1.29 2.84
N SER A 21 18.52 -0.81 1.75
CA SER A 21 17.80 0.45 1.66
C SER A 21 16.66 0.33 0.66
N HIS A 22 15.72 1.28 0.70
CA HIS A 22 14.70 1.40 -0.34
C HIS A 22 15.33 1.72 -1.70
N GLY A 23 14.71 1.19 -2.76
CA GLY A 23 15.05 1.51 -4.15
C GLY A 23 14.32 2.74 -4.69
N PRO A 24 14.73 3.24 -5.87
CA PRO A 24 13.94 4.25 -6.57
C PRO A 24 12.56 3.68 -6.93
N VAL A 25 11.52 4.51 -6.97
CA VAL A 25 10.14 4.06 -7.28
C VAL A 25 10.06 3.27 -8.59
N SER A 26 10.91 3.59 -9.57
CA SER A 26 11.00 2.89 -10.85
C SER A 26 11.31 1.39 -10.73
N THR A 27 11.87 0.90 -9.63
CA THR A 27 12.14 -0.53 -9.41
C THR A 27 10.95 -1.29 -8.83
N ARG A 28 9.86 -0.60 -8.52
CA ARG A 28 8.65 -1.15 -7.91
C ARG A 28 7.39 -0.59 -8.56
N MET A 29 7.34 -0.71 -9.89
CA MET A 29 6.19 -0.34 -10.71
C MET A 29 5.46 -1.60 -11.20
N LEU A 30 4.13 -1.60 -11.14
CA LEU A 30 3.29 -2.66 -11.72
C LEU A 30 2.07 -2.03 -12.37
N GLU A 31 1.77 -2.41 -13.62
CA GLU A 31 0.66 -1.87 -14.42
C GLU A 31 0.65 -0.32 -14.51
N GLY A 32 1.84 0.29 -14.51
CA GLY A 32 1.99 1.75 -14.53
C GLY A 32 1.82 2.43 -13.17
N TYR A 33 1.66 1.67 -12.09
CA TYR A 33 1.48 2.18 -10.73
C TYR A 33 2.66 1.88 -9.81
N ALA A 34 3.01 2.86 -8.99
CA ALA A 34 3.99 2.65 -7.93
C ALA A 34 3.42 1.71 -6.86
N MET A 35 4.19 0.70 -6.50
CA MET A 35 3.93 -0.17 -5.35
C MET A 35 4.55 0.41 -4.08
N GLY A 36 4.03 0.04 -2.92
CA GLY A 36 4.63 0.28 -1.60
C GLY A 36 5.77 -0.69 -1.32
N GLU A 37 6.59 -0.42 -0.31
CA GLU A 37 7.70 -1.29 0.09
C GLU A 37 7.91 -1.21 1.61
N ASN A 38 7.98 -2.37 2.28
CA ASN A 38 8.51 -2.51 3.63
C ASN A 38 9.74 -3.41 3.58
N LEU A 39 10.79 -3.03 4.31
CA LEU A 39 12.06 -3.74 4.38
C LEU A 39 12.40 -4.08 5.83
N PHE A 40 13.09 -5.19 6.05
CA PHE A 40 13.56 -5.62 7.36
C PHE A 40 14.86 -6.42 7.20
N PHE A 41 15.82 -6.24 8.10
CA PHE A 41 17.02 -7.06 8.11
C PHE A 41 17.46 -7.41 9.54
N ALA A 42 18.06 -8.59 9.69
CA ALA A 42 18.50 -9.12 10.97
C ALA A 42 19.77 -9.98 10.81
N SER A 43 20.46 -10.23 11.93
CA SER A 43 21.64 -11.11 12.00
C SER A 43 21.29 -12.60 12.12
N ALA A 44 20.00 -12.92 12.28
CA ALA A 44 19.47 -14.27 12.41
C ALA A 44 18.17 -14.40 11.59
N PRO A 45 17.79 -15.61 11.18
CA PRO A 45 16.53 -15.81 10.48
C PRO A 45 15.35 -15.59 11.43
N HIS A 46 14.33 -14.90 10.95
CA HIS A 46 13.05 -14.70 11.61
C HIS A 46 11.90 -15.30 10.80
N MET A 47 10.83 -15.69 11.50
CA MET A 47 9.57 -16.05 10.85
C MET A 47 8.93 -14.79 10.27
N TRP A 48 8.19 -14.94 9.16
CA TRP A 48 7.45 -13.81 8.57
C TRP A 48 6.48 -13.14 9.54
N THR A 49 5.92 -13.90 10.49
CA THR A 49 5.09 -13.35 11.57
C THR A 49 5.86 -12.34 12.41
N ASP A 50 7.12 -12.60 12.73
CA ASP A 50 7.95 -11.71 13.54
C ASP A 50 8.31 -10.44 12.76
N VAL A 51 8.65 -10.59 11.49
CA VAL A 51 8.94 -9.47 10.57
C VAL A 51 7.73 -8.55 10.43
N ILE A 52 6.55 -9.11 10.20
CA ILE A 52 5.31 -8.34 10.07
C ILE A 52 4.93 -7.69 11.40
N ASN A 53 5.11 -8.38 12.53
CA ASN A 53 4.89 -7.80 13.85
C ASN A 53 5.85 -6.64 14.16
N ALA A 54 7.11 -6.74 13.73
CA ALA A 54 8.09 -5.65 13.85
C ALA A 54 7.70 -4.42 13.03
N TRP A 55 7.15 -4.61 11.83
CA TRP A 55 6.57 -3.50 11.06
C TRP A 55 5.31 -2.92 11.71
N HIS A 56 4.45 -3.79 12.24
CA HIS A 56 3.19 -3.38 12.86
C HIS A 56 3.39 -2.66 14.20
N SER A 57 4.44 -2.98 14.97
CA SER A 57 4.69 -2.40 16.29
C SER A 57 4.91 -0.89 16.27
N GLU A 58 5.22 -0.30 15.11
CA GLU A 58 5.26 1.16 14.95
C GLU A 58 3.92 1.84 15.26
N VAL A 59 2.81 1.09 15.35
CA VAL A 59 1.51 1.57 15.85
C VAL A 59 1.62 2.26 17.21
N GLU A 60 2.57 1.85 18.06
CA GLU A 60 2.82 2.47 19.37
C GLU A 60 3.23 3.94 19.26
N ASN A 61 3.75 4.35 18.11
CA ASN A 61 4.15 5.72 17.81
C ASN A 61 3.12 6.49 16.96
N TYR A 62 2.00 5.86 16.61
CA TYR A 62 1.01 6.40 15.69
C TYR A 62 -0.26 6.86 16.43
N GLN A 63 -0.72 8.07 16.12
CA GLN A 63 -2.05 8.55 16.52
C GLN A 63 -2.88 8.85 15.28
N TYR A 64 -4.04 8.18 15.18
CA TYR A 64 -5.01 8.47 14.12
C TYR A 64 -5.68 9.85 14.32
N PRO A 65 -5.91 10.65 13.27
CA PRO A 65 -5.39 10.53 11.89
C PRO A 65 -4.06 11.28 11.69
N ASN A 66 -3.49 11.82 12.77
CA ASN A 66 -2.44 12.84 12.75
C ASN A 66 -1.05 12.33 12.34
N GLY A 67 -0.74 11.05 12.57
CA GLY A 67 0.56 10.45 12.24
C GLY A 67 1.44 10.22 13.46
N SER A 68 2.76 10.42 13.30
CA SER A 68 3.75 10.12 14.35
C SER A 68 3.62 11.09 15.52
N THR A 69 3.53 10.58 16.74
CA THR A 69 3.34 11.38 17.97
C THR A 69 4.65 11.86 18.58
N ASN A 70 5.77 11.23 18.21
CA ASN A 70 7.07 11.41 18.83
C ASN A 70 8.21 11.51 17.81
N GLY A 71 7.88 11.68 16.53
CA GLY A 71 8.85 11.78 15.43
C GLY A 71 9.47 10.44 15.01
N LYS A 72 9.11 9.32 15.64
CA LYS A 72 9.57 7.98 15.22
C LYS A 72 8.87 7.52 13.94
N ALA A 73 9.49 6.54 13.29
CA ALA A 73 8.95 5.88 12.11
C ALA A 73 7.60 5.22 12.40
N ILE A 74 6.68 5.40 11.46
CA ILE A 74 5.33 4.82 11.43
C ILE A 74 4.98 4.23 10.07
N GLY A 75 5.91 4.33 9.10
CA GLY A 75 5.66 4.07 7.69
C GLY A 75 5.43 2.59 7.40
N HIS A 76 6.08 1.70 8.14
CA HIS A 76 5.87 0.27 7.98
C HIS A 76 4.47 -0.12 8.47
N TYR A 77 4.09 0.36 9.65
CA TYR A 77 2.74 0.15 10.18
C TYR A 77 1.68 0.70 9.23
N THR A 78 1.78 1.98 8.83
CA THR A 78 0.76 2.59 7.99
C THR A 78 0.63 1.91 6.63
N GLN A 79 1.71 1.35 6.08
CA GLN A 79 1.65 0.54 4.86
C GLN A 79 0.95 -0.81 5.10
N VAL A 80 1.21 -1.48 6.22
CA VAL A 80 0.53 -2.75 6.57
C VAL A 80 -0.98 -2.57 6.65
N VAL A 81 -1.44 -1.44 7.19
CA VAL A 81 -2.88 -1.14 7.35
C VAL A 81 -3.46 -0.21 6.28
N TRP A 82 -2.75 -0.03 5.15
CA TRP A 82 -3.18 0.90 4.11
C TRP A 82 -4.41 0.38 3.35
N TYR A 83 -5.53 1.11 3.42
CA TYR A 83 -6.86 0.65 3.00
C TYR A 83 -6.97 0.22 1.53
N SER A 84 -6.11 0.77 0.68
CA SER A 84 -6.14 0.53 -0.78
C SER A 84 -5.04 -0.41 -1.26
N SER A 85 -4.11 -0.82 -0.38
CA SER A 85 -3.07 -1.79 -0.70
C SER A 85 -3.61 -3.21 -0.53
N TYR A 86 -4.25 -3.73 -1.57
CA TYR A 86 -5.03 -4.97 -1.48
C TYR A 86 -4.31 -6.22 -1.98
N LYS A 87 -3.14 -6.09 -2.63
CA LYS A 87 -2.25 -7.22 -2.96
C LYS A 87 -0.87 -7.02 -2.34
N VAL A 88 -0.22 -8.12 -1.99
CA VAL A 88 1.14 -8.13 -1.44
C VAL A 88 1.94 -9.28 -2.03
N GLY A 89 3.25 -9.08 -2.14
CA GLY A 89 4.20 -10.12 -2.47
C GLY A 89 5.53 -9.83 -1.79
N CYS A 90 6.19 -10.87 -1.30
CA CYS A 90 7.38 -10.72 -0.45
C CYS A 90 8.52 -11.64 -0.91
N GLY A 91 9.74 -11.27 -0.55
CA GLY A 91 10.95 -12.04 -0.78
C GLY A 91 11.91 -11.95 0.40
N ALA A 92 12.81 -12.92 0.50
CA ALA A 92 13.86 -12.92 1.50
C ALA A 92 15.18 -13.43 0.92
N LYS A 93 16.31 -12.96 1.45
CA LYS A 93 17.66 -13.31 1.01
C LYS A 93 18.63 -13.32 2.18
N LEU A 94 19.47 -14.35 2.26
CA LEU A 94 20.70 -14.28 3.05
C LEU A 94 21.77 -13.53 2.24
N CYS A 95 22.13 -12.35 2.71
CA CYS A 95 23.09 -11.44 2.12
C CYS A 95 24.51 -11.64 2.69
N PRO A 96 25.56 -11.14 2.01
CA PRO A 96 26.92 -11.15 2.53
C PRO A 96 27.00 -10.58 3.96
N GLY A 97 27.87 -11.16 4.79
CA GLY A 97 27.97 -10.79 6.20
C GLY A 97 26.91 -11.44 7.10
N ASN A 98 26.24 -12.50 6.62
CA ASN A 98 25.22 -13.26 7.37
C ASN A 98 24.01 -12.40 7.78
N ILE A 99 23.58 -11.50 6.87
CA ILE A 99 22.42 -10.62 7.06
C ILE A 99 21.22 -11.23 6.37
N TYR A 100 20.17 -11.54 7.12
CA TYR A 100 18.88 -11.98 6.58
C TYR A 100 18.07 -10.75 6.21
N PHE A 101 17.84 -10.53 4.91
CA PHE A 101 17.12 -9.39 4.37
C PHE A 101 15.74 -9.83 3.86
N TYR A 102 14.70 -9.10 4.25
CA TYR A 102 13.30 -9.35 3.95
C TYR A 102 12.69 -8.11 3.33
N GLY A 103 11.82 -8.30 2.35
CA GLY A 103 11.13 -7.21 1.68
C GLY A 103 9.74 -7.63 1.22
N CYS A 104 8.76 -6.76 1.42
CA CYS A 104 7.42 -6.92 0.85
C CYS A 104 7.10 -5.70 -0.01
N HIS A 105 6.58 -5.96 -1.21
CA HIS A 105 5.94 -4.95 -2.05
C HIS A 105 4.42 -5.02 -1.89
N TYR A 106 3.78 -3.86 -1.94
CA TYR A 106 2.33 -3.71 -1.78
C TYR A 106 1.76 -3.08 -3.05
N TYR A 107 0.83 -3.76 -3.73
CA TYR A 107 0.20 -3.19 -4.92
C TYR A 107 -0.60 -1.95 -4.53
N ARG A 108 -0.33 -0.85 -5.23
CA ARG A 108 -0.69 0.53 -4.88
C ARG A 108 0.04 0.97 -3.63
N ALA A 109 0.96 1.92 -3.83
CA ALA A 109 1.70 2.54 -2.75
C ALA A 109 0.75 3.14 -1.72
N GLY A 110 1.06 2.92 -0.44
CA GLY A 110 0.48 3.65 0.66
C GLY A 110 1.27 4.90 1.01
N ASN A 111 1.08 5.36 2.24
CA ASN A 111 1.88 6.40 2.88
C ASN A 111 1.89 7.74 2.14
N PHE A 112 0.80 8.08 1.46
CA PHE A 112 0.63 9.41 0.89
C PHE A 112 0.60 10.47 2.00
N ARG A 113 1.45 11.50 1.87
CA ARG A 113 1.49 12.62 2.82
C ARG A 113 0.09 13.19 3.04
N THR A 114 -0.22 13.49 4.30
CA THR A 114 -1.49 14.05 4.78
C THR A 114 -2.73 13.18 4.53
N VAL A 115 -2.55 11.90 4.21
CA VAL A 115 -3.65 10.93 4.03
C VAL A 115 -3.57 9.90 5.16
N ALA A 116 -4.67 9.72 5.88
CA ALA A 116 -4.78 8.65 6.87
C ALA A 116 -4.78 7.27 6.19
N PRO A 117 -4.19 6.23 6.80
CA PRO A 117 -4.08 4.90 6.19
C PRO A 117 -5.43 4.23 5.94
N TYR A 118 -6.48 4.65 6.62
CA TYR A 118 -7.85 4.18 6.42
C TYR A 118 -8.84 5.25 6.90
N LYS A 119 -10.13 5.06 6.59
CA LYS A 119 -11.22 5.89 7.13
C LYS A 119 -11.78 5.25 8.39
N ALA A 120 -11.68 5.93 9.53
CA ALA A 120 -12.31 5.48 10.78
C ALA A 120 -13.85 5.43 10.65
N GLY A 121 -14.44 4.39 11.23
CA GLY A 121 -15.88 4.16 11.24
C GLY A 121 -16.21 2.69 11.49
N PRO A 122 -17.50 2.32 11.46
CA PRO A 122 -17.91 0.92 11.53
C PRO A 122 -17.23 0.10 10.42
N PRO A 123 -16.78 -1.14 10.72
CA PRO A 123 -16.21 -2.01 9.71
C PRO A 123 -17.12 -2.13 8.48
N CYS A 124 -16.52 -2.08 7.29
CA CYS A 124 -17.21 -2.19 6.01
C CYS A 124 -18.32 -1.14 5.72
N ALA A 125 -18.39 -0.03 6.46
CA ALA A 125 -19.36 1.03 6.19
C ALA A 125 -19.27 1.61 4.76
N SER A 126 -18.10 1.49 4.11
CA SER A 126 -17.88 1.92 2.72
C SER A 126 -18.05 0.80 1.68
N CYS A 127 -18.37 -0.42 2.10
CA CYS A 127 -18.52 -1.61 1.23
C CYS A 127 -19.56 -2.60 1.80
N PRO A 128 -20.80 -2.16 2.09
CA PRO A 128 -21.78 -2.98 2.83
C PRO A 128 -22.11 -4.32 2.12
N ASN A 129 -22.08 -4.34 0.79
CA ASN A 129 -22.39 -5.51 -0.03
C ASN A 129 -21.13 -6.30 -0.45
N SER A 130 -19.97 -5.93 0.06
CA SER A 130 -18.66 -6.48 -0.36
C SER A 130 -17.72 -6.54 0.85
N CYS A 131 -18.22 -7.15 1.92
CA CYS A 131 -17.56 -7.25 3.21
C CYS A 131 -17.37 -8.71 3.60
N GLU A 132 -16.14 -9.06 3.97
CA GLU A 132 -15.79 -10.36 4.51
C GLU A 132 -14.93 -10.15 5.75
N ASN A 133 -15.37 -10.68 6.89
CA ASN A 133 -14.62 -10.60 8.16
C ASN A 133 -14.07 -9.20 8.48
N LYS A 134 -14.93 -8.17 8.35
CA LYS A 134 -14.61 -6.74 8.59
C LYS A 134 -13.67 -6.10 7.54
N LEU A 135 -13.38 -6.76 6.42
CA LEU A 135 -12.55 -6.25 5.33
C LEU A 135 -13.38 -6.10 4.04
N CYS A 136 -13.13 -5.03 3.28
CA CYS A 136 -13.73 -4.86 1.96
C CYS A 136 -13.02 -5.77 0.93
N ASN A 137 -13.79 -6.37 0.01
CA ASN A 137 -13.26 -7.24 -1.06
C ASN A 137 -13.56 -6.74 -2.49
N ASN A 138 -13.94 -5.47 -2.64
CA ASN A 138 -14.29 -4.80 -3.89
C ASN A 138 -13.33 -3.63 -4.23
N PRO A 139 -12.02 -3.85 -4.45
CA PRO A 139 -11.12 -2.78 -4.84
C PRO A 139 -11.45 -2.29 -6.27
N CYS A 140 -11.45 -0.97 -6.46
CA CYS A 140 -11.63 -0.37 -7.80
C CYS A 140 -10.44 -0.76 -8.68
N PRO A 141 -10.58 -1.34 -9.88
CA PRO A 141 -9.44 -1.76 -10.70
C PRO A 141 -8.67 -0.59 -11.32
N TYR A 142 -9.31 0.58 -11.44
CA TYR A 142 -8.70 1.79 -11.96
C TYR A 142 -8.03 2.61 -10.85
N ILE A 143 -7.06 3.44 -11.22
CA ILE A 143 -6.47 4.44 -10.32
C ILE A 143 -6.55 5.81 -11.00
N ASN A 144 -6.85 6.83 -10.21
CA ASN A 144 -6.83 8.22 -10.66
C ASN A 144 -5.38 8.68 -10.88
N ARG A 145 -5.14 9.48 -11.92
CA ARG A 145 -3.83 10.09 -12.15
C ARG A 145 -3.52 11.22 -11.16
N PHE A 146 -4.57 11.83 -10.59
CA PHE A 146 -4.44 12.98 -9.70
C PHE A 146 -5.29 12.83 -8.43
N ARG A 147 -4.75 13.30 -7.30
CA ARG A 147 -5.44 13.31 -5.99
C ARG A 147 -6.73 14.12 -5.98
N ASN A 148 -6.81 15.20 -6.76
CA ASN A 148 -7.96 16.08 -6.80
C ASN A 148 -9.07 15.59 -7.74
N CYS A 149 -8.98 14.36 -8.27
CA CYS A 149 -10.02 13.76 -9.10
C CYS A 149 -11.44 13.78 -8.51
N PRO A 150 -11.67 13.58 -7.20
CA PRO A 150 -12.99 13.77 -6.61
C PRO A 150 -13.55 15.19 -6.83
N ALA A 151 -12.71 16.22 -6.71
CA ALA A 151 -13.11 17.60 -6.97
C ALA A 151 -13.35 17.86 -8.46
N LEU A 152 -12.51 17.32 -9.34
CA LEU A 152 -12.67 17.45 -10.79
C LEU A 152 -13.97 16.79 -11.29
N LYS A 153 -14.30 15.58 -10.82
CA LYS A 153 -15.58 14.92 -11.12
C LYS A 153 -16.76 15.76 -10.64
N LYS A 154 -16.69 16.34 -9.44
CA LYS A 154 -17.76 17.20 -8.91
C LYS A 154 -17.96 18.46 -9.76
N GLN A 155 -16.88 19.06 -10.25
CA GLN A 155 -16.93 20.33 -10.97
C GLN A 155 -17.32 20.16 -12.46
N HIS A 156 -16.81 19.13 -13.13
CA HIS A 156 -16.93 18.99 -14.59
C HIS A 156 -17.70 17.75 -15.02
N GLY A 157 -17.98 16.82 -14.11
CA GLY A 157 -18.60 15.53 -14.41
C GLY A 157 -17.70 14.59 -15.22
N CYS A 158 -18.19 13.38 -15.44
CA CYS A 158 -17.48 12.34 -16.21
C CYS A 158 -17.77 12.39 -17.71
N SER A 159 -18.65 13.29 -18.17
CA SER A 159 -18.82 13.61 -19.60
C SER A 159 -17.67 14.45 -20.15
N ASN A 160 -16.92 15.13 -19.28
CA ASN A 160 -15.69 15.82 -19.66
C ASN A 160 -14.61 14.78 -20.00
N THR A 161 -14.08 14.84 -21.22
CA THR A 161 -13.13 13.84 -21.75
C THR A 161 -11.81 13.80 -20.98
N LEU A 162 -11.32 14.95 -20.48
CA LEU A 162 -10.09 15.02 -19.68
C LEU A 162 -10.31 14.41 -18.29
N VAL A 163 -11.43 14.72 -17.64
CA VAL A 163 -11.77 14.11 -16.33
C VAL A 163 -11.95 12.61 -16.48
N TYR A 164 -12.64 12.14 -17.53
CA TYR A 164 -12.80 10.71 -17.78
C TYR A 164 -11.46 9.99 -17.97
N ALA A 165 -10.52 10.63 -18.70
CA ALA A 165 -9.20 10.06 -18.96
C ALA A 165 -8.25 10.10 -17.75
N TRP A 166 -8.27 11.19 -16.97
CA TRP A 166 -7.36 11.35 -15.83
C TRP A 166 -7.90 10.81 -14.52
N CYS A 167 -9.22 10.67 -14.40
CA CYS A 167 -9.91 10.23 -13.20
C CYS A 167 -10.77 8.98 -13.45
N PRO A 168 -10.22 7.91 -14.06
CA PRO A 168 -11.01 6.75 -14.44
C PRO A 168 -11.61 6.02 -13.23
N ALA A 169 -10.96 6.05 -12.06
CA ALA A 169 -11.51 5.44 -10.86
C ALA A 169 -12.78 6.19 -10.40
N GLU A 170 -12.75 7.52 -10.39
CA GLU A 170 -13.94 8.33 -10.07
C GLU A 170 -15.09 8.12 -11.07
N CYS A 171 -14.77 7.88 -12.34
CA CYS A 171 -15.79 7.81 -13.40
C CYS A 171 -16.31 6.41 -13.70
N LYS A 172 -15.55 5.37 -13.37
CA LYS A 172 -15.91 3.98 -13.71
C LYS A 172 -16.23 3.12 -12.50
N CYS A 173 -15.74 3.47 -11.31
CA CYS A 173 -16.05 2.76 -10.08
C CYS A 173 -17.20 3.45 -9.36
N ASN A 174 -18.25 2.68 -9.06
CA ASN A 174 -19.48 3.18 -8.47
C ASN A 174 -19.62 2.74 -7.01
N ASN A 175 -19.23 1.50 -6.72
CA ASN A 175 -19.38 0.88 -5.40
C ASN A 175 -18.07 0.35 -4.84
N GLU A 176 -16.99 0.39 -5.63
CA GLU A 176 -15.69 -0.13 -5.30
C GLU A 176 -14.84 0.84 -4.47
N ILE A 177 -13.89 0.30 -3.70
CA ILE A 177 -12.94 1.10 -2.93
C ILE A 177 -11.92 1.76 -3.87
N ILE A 178 -12.03 3.09 -4.01
CA ILE A 178 -11.11 3.90 -4.83
C ILE A 178 -9.83 4.19 -4.03
N ALA A 179 -8.69 3.85 -4.62
CA ALA A 179 -7.37 4.18 -4.08
C ALA A 179 -7.06 5.67 -4.24
N VAL A 180 -6.25 6.21 -3.33
CA VAL A 180 -5.62 7.51 -3.55
C VAL A 180 -4.62 7.38 -4.69
N GLY A 181 -4.73 8.27 -5.68
CA GLY A 181 -3.83 8.38 -6.83
C GLY A 181 -2.75 9.44 -6.65
#